data_AF-A0A4Q6G893-F1
#
_entry.id   AF-A0A4Q6G893-F1
#
_cell.length_a   1.000
_cell.length_b   1.000
_cell.length_c   1.000
_cell.angle_alpha   90.00
_cell.angle_beta   90.00
_cell.angle_gamma   90.00
#
_symmetry.space_group_name_H-M   'P 1'
#
loop_
_entity.id
_entity.type
_entity.pdbx_description
1 polymer ?
#
loop_
_entity_poly.entity_id
_entity_poly.type
_entity_poly.pdbx_seq_one_letter_code
_entity_poly.pdbx_strand_id
1 'polypeptide(L)'
;MNDLVNFFDKPTDPLSFSAIKISLASPEKIRSWSYGEVKKPETINYRTFKPERDGLFCAKIFGPVRDFECICGKYKRMKHRGIVCDKCGVEVIHSKVRRERLGHINLATPVAHIWFLKSLPSRIGAILDIALKDVERILYSESYVVLDVGNEDVTKLRLGQVIGEDEYEQLLQEHGNGAFQVGVGAEAIQELLSALRIEDLGDDLRKALLEASSEAARKKLQKRLKVVEAFRNNDSKPEWMMLSVIPVLPPDLRPLVPLDGGRFATSDLNDLYRRVINRNNRLLRLIELNAPEIIIRNEKRMLQEAVDALFDNGRRGKVFTGPNKRALRSLSDMLKGKQGRFRQNLLGKRVDYSGRSVIVVGPTLKLHQCGLPKKMAIELFKPFIYNKLEEHGIVSTIKSAKKLVEKERPEVWDILEEVTKEHPILLNRAPTLHRLGIQAFEPVLIEGKAIQLHPLVCFAFNADFDGDQMAVHVPLSVESQMEARVLMMSTNNILSPASGSPVIVPTQDIVLGIYYMTKENI
;
A
#
# COMPACT_ATOMS: atom_id res chain seq x y z
N MET A 1 3.24 -38.49 21.22
CA MET A 1 1.93 -38.16 21.82
C MET A 1 1.78 -36.65 22.12
N ASN A 2 2.60 -35.77 21.51
CA ASN A 2 2.60 -34.32 21.78
C ASN A 2 2.04 -33.45 20.64
N ASP A 3 1.57 -34.03 19.53
CA ASP A 3 1.13 -33.27 18.34
C ASP A 3 -0.39 -33.11 18.22
N LEU A 4 -1.17 -33.53 19.23
CA LEU A 4 -2.64 -33.45 19.23
C LEU A 4 -3.20 -32.28 20.06
N VAL A 5 -2.35 -31.49 20.72
CA VAL A 5 -2.77 -30.42 21.65
C VAL A 5 -2.94 -29.05 20.96
N ASN A 6 -2.47 -28.88 19.72
CA ASN A 6 -2.51 -27.61 18.99
C ASN A 6 -3.88 -27.20 18.41
N PHE A 7 -4.99 -27.86 18.79
CA PHE A 7 -6.34 -27.49 18.33
C PHE A 7 -7.04 -26.49 19.25
N PHE A 8 -6.58 -26.33 20.50
CA PHE A 8 -7.19 -25.46 21.51
C PHE A 8 -6.31 -24.30 21.97
N ASP A 9 -5.09 -24.17 21.44
CA ASP A 9 -4.34 -22.93 21.60
C ASP A 9 -5.14 -21.81 20.92
N LYS A 10 -5.52 -20.78 21.69
CA LYS A 10 -5.93 -19.50 21.11
C LYS A 10 -4.87 -19.18 20.05
N PRO A 11 -5.25 -18.87 18.80
CA PRO A 11 -4.26 -18.42 17.83
C PRO A 11 -3.51 -17.28 18.51
N THR A 12 -2.21 -17.47 18.75
CA THR A 12 -1.33 -16.40 19.22
C THR A 12 -1.47 -15.33 18.15
N ASP A 13 -2.29 -14.31 18.42
CA ASP A 13 -2.66 -13.31 17.44
C ASP A 13 -1.35 -12.61 17.04
N PRO A 14 -0.76 -12.91 15.86
CA PRO A 14 0.64 -12.59 15.59
C PRO A 14 0.85 -11.08 15.34
N LEU A 15 -0.16 -10.26 15.62
CA LEU A 15 -0.32 -8.88 15.20
C LEU A 15 -0.65 -7.91 16.36
N SER A 16 -0.61 -8.35 17.62
CA SER A 16 -0.70 -7.40 18.74
C SER A 16 0.64 -6.67 18.91
N PHE A 17 0.79 -5.55 18.20
CA PHE A 17 1.91 -4.62 18.35
C PHE A 17 1.39 -3.26 18.81
N SER A 18 2.10 -2.61 19.72
CA SER A 18 1.76 -1.27 20.23
C SER A 18 2.41 -0.14 19.41
N ALA A 19 3.47 -0.44 18.65
CA ALA A 19 4.23 0.55 17.90
C ALA A 19 4.72 -0.01 16.56
N ILE A 20 4.88 0.88 15.57
CA ILE A 20 5.49 0.59 14.28
C ILE A 20 6.75 1.45 14.14
N LYS A 21 7.88 0.80 13.81
CA LYS A 21 9.16 1.48 13.50
C LYS A 21 9.47 1.33 12.01
N ILE A 22 9.96 2.40 11.39
CA ILE A 22 10.46 2.40 10.01
C ILE A 22 11.96 2.70 10.06
N SER A 23 12.77 1.90 9.37
CA SER A 23 14.22 2.06 9.25
C SER A 23 14.67 1.77 7.82
N LEU A 24 15.89 2.18 7.48
CA LEU A 24 16.54 1.70 6.27
C LEU A 24 16.77 0.19 6.35
N ALA A 25 16.70 -0.48 5.20
CA ALA A 25 16.95 -1.91 5.09
C ALA A 25 18.37 -2.13 4.56
N SER A 26 19.20 -2.85 5.31
CA SER A 26 20.51 -3.28 4.81
C SER A 26 20.35 -4.33 3.69
N PRO A 27 21.35 -4.48 2.82
CA PRO A 27 21.34 -5.54 1.80
C PRO A 27 21.14 -6.95 2.39
N GLU A 28 21.75 -7.21 3.55
CA GLU A 28 21.60 -8.46 4.30
C GLU A 28 20.17 -8.66 4.80
N LYS A 29 19.55 -7.60 5.32
CA LYS A 29 18.15 -7.64 5.77
C LYS A 29 17.21 -7.91 4.61
N ILE A 30 17.45 -7.31 3.44
CA ILE A 30 16.66 -7.59 2.22
C ILE A 30 16.79 -9.06 1.81
N ARG A 31 18.00 -9.65 1.88
CA ARG A 31 18.21 -11.08 1.62
C ARG A 31 17.50 -11.96 2.64
N SER A 32 17.49 -11.58 3.92
CA SER A 32 16.80 -12.32 4.98
C SER A 32 15.28 -12.43 4.76
N TRP A 33 14.66 -11.43 4.13
CA TRP A 33 13.24 -11.46 3.77
C TRP A 33 12.94 -12.32 2.55
N SER A 34 13.97 -12.62 1.76
CA SER A 34 13.79 -13.25 0.48
C SER A 34 13.82 -14.77 0.56
N TYR A 35 12.91 -15.40 -0.17
CA TYR A 35 12.86 -16.86 -0.33
C TYR A 35 13.61 -17.35 -1.58
N GLY A 36 14.21 -16.43 -2.35
CA GLY A 36 14.99 -16.78 -3.52
C GLY A 36 15.25 -15.61 -4.47
N GLU A 37 16.29 -15.77 -5.27
CA GLU A 37 16.72 -14.78 -6.26
C GLU A 37 15.95 -14.94 -7.59
N VAL A 38 15.43 -13.84 -8.11
CA VAL A 38 14.80 -13.79 -9.43
C VAL A 38 15.85 -13.45 -10.48
N LYS A 39 16.19 -14.43 -11.32
CA LYS A 39 17.23 -14.29 -12.35
C LYS A 39 16.65 -13.97 -13.73
N LYS A 40 15.47 -14.49 -14.04
CA LYS A 40 14.86 -14.34 -15.36
C LYS A 40 13.73 -13.31 -15.36
N PRO A 41 13.57 -12.54 -16.45
CA PRO A 41 12.47 -11.59 -16.61
C PRO A 41 11.13 -12.30 -16.95
N GLU A 42 11.19 -13.59 -17.27
CA GLU A 42 10.04 -14.38 -17.73
C GLU A 42 8.98 -14.50 -16.61
N THR A 43 7.71 -14.50 -17.00
CA THR A 43 6.58 -14.58 -16.07
C THR A 43 5.97 -15.98 -16.07
N ILE A 44 5.21 -16.29 -17.12
CA ILE A 44 4.56 -17.59 -17.34
C ILE A 44 4.90 -18.11 -18.73
N ASN A 45 4.85 -19.43 -18.87
CA ASN A 45 4.99 -20.08 -20.15
C ASN A 45 3.76 -19.81 -21.03
N TYR A 46 3.95 -19.39 -22.27
CA TYR A 46 2.85 -19.04 -23.19
C TYR A 46 1.97 -20.23 -23.61
N ARG A 47 2.48 -21.46 -23.55
CA ARG A 47 1.70 -22.67 -23.92
C ARG A 47 1.01 -23.30 -22.73
N THR A 48 1.72 -23.43 -21.61
CA THR A 48 1.21 -24.18 -20.43
C THR A 48 0.61 -23.28 -19.37
N PHE A 49 0.79 -21.96 -19.47
CA PHE A 49 0.44 -20.96 -18.45
C PHE A 49 1.03 -21.23 -17.06
N LYS A 50 2.01 -22.13 -16.97
CA LYS A 50 2.73 -22.41 -15.72
C LYS A 50 3.80 -21.34 -15.50
N PRO A 51 4.04 -20.94 -14.24
CA PRO A 51 5.15 -20.04 -13.92
C PRO A 51 6.49 -20.58 -14.35
N GLU A 52 7.32 -19.72 -14.95
CA GLU A 52 8.67 -20.07 -15.35
C GLU A 52 9.63 -20.18 -14.15
N ARG A 53 10.63 -21.07 -14.28
CA ARG A 53 11.62 -21.30 -13.23
C ARG A 53 12.56 -20.09 -13.13
N ASP A 54 12.81 -19.65 -11.90
CA ASP A 54 13.62 -18.47 -11.55
C ASP A 54 13.13 -17.15 -12.18
N GLY A 55 11.89 -17.14 -12.68
CA GLY A 55 11.20 -15.97 -13.20
C GLY A 55 10.40 -15.21 -12.15
N LEU A 56 9.73 -14.14 -12.58
CA LEU A 56 8.96 -13.24 -11.71
C LEU A 56 7.77 -13.91 -11.01
N PHE A 57 7.28 -15.06 -11.49
CA PHE A 57 6.16 -15.77 -10.86
C PHE A 57 6.56 -17.15 -10.30
N CYS A 58 7.87 -17.43 -10.26
CA CYS A 58 8.45 -18.74 -9.92
C CYS A 58 7.82 -19.36 -8.67
N ALA A 59 7.27 -20.57 -8.82
CA ALA A 59 6.64 -21.28 -7.72
C ALA A 59 7.63 -21.76 -6.64
N LYS A 60 8.91 -21.93 -6.99
CA LYS A 60 9.96 -22.29 -6.02
C LYS A 60 10.21 -21.14 -5.03
N ILE A 61 10.25 -19.90 -5.53
CA ILE A 61 10.55 -18.70 -4.74
C ILE A 61 9.30 -18.27 -3.96
N PHE A 62 8.18 -18.09 -4.65
CA PHE A 62 6.99 -17.47 -4.07
C PHE A 62 6.00 -18.48 -3.46
N GLY A 63 6.13 -19.77 -3.76
CA GLY A 63 5.22 -20.82 -3.28
C GLY A 63 4.25 -21.36 -4.35
N PRO A 64 3.42 -22.36 -4.01
CA PRO A 64 2.61 -23.11 -4.97
C PRO A 64 1.42 -22.33 -5.49
N VAL A 65 1.05 -22.54 -6.77
CA VAL A 65 -0.09 -21.86 -7.42
C VAL A 65 -1.44 -22.37 -6.91
N ARG A 66 -1.49 -23.63 -6.48
CA ARG A 66 -2.69 -24.28 -5.94
C ARG A 66 -2.41 -24.81 -4.55
N ASP A 67 -3.43 -24.86 -3.70
CA ASP A 67 -3.28 -25.34 -2.33
C ASP A 67 -2.83 -26.80 -2.29
N PHE A 68 -1.77 -27.05 -1.53
CA PHE A 68 -1.22 -28.39 -1.30
C PHE A 68 -0.92 -29.16 -2.60
N GLU A 69 -0.51 -28.46 -3.66
CA GLU A 69 -0.11 -29.07 -4.93
C GLU A 69 1.18 -28.44 -5.45
N CYS A 70 2.18 -29.27 -5.75
CA CYS A 70 3.41 -28.81 -6.40
C CYS A 70 3.18 -28.52 -7.90
N ILE A 71 4.00 -27.66 -8.52
CA ILE A 71 3.82 -27.23 -9.92
C ILE A 71 3.91 -28.37 -10.96
N CYS A 72 4.70 -29.41 -10.67
CA CYS A 72 4.84 -30.57 -11.55
C CYS A 72 3.71 -31.60 -11.37
N GLY A 73 2.92 -31.51 -10.29
CA GLY A 73 1.86 -32.45 -9.97
C GLY A 73 2.30 -33.80 -9.39
N LYS A 74 3.59 -34.01 -9.07
CA LYS A 74 4.10 -35.23 -8.40
C LYS A 74 3.45 -35.41 -7.02
N TYR A 75 3.52 -34.36 -6.20
CA TYR A 75 2.89 -34.32 -4.88
C TYR A 75 1.61 -33.49 -4.94
N LYS A 76 0.49 -34.12 -4.55
CA LYS A 76 -0.85 -33.52 -4.49
C LYS A 76 -1.55 -33.92 -3.20
N ARG A 77 -2.50 -33.07 -2.79
CA ARG A 77 -3.34 -33.22 -1.59
C ARG A 77 -2.57 -32.96 -0.29
N MET A 78 -3.34 -32.77 0.78
CA MET A 78 -2.84 -32.35 2.09
C MET A 78 -1.88 -33.36 2.76
N LYS A 79 -1.89 -34.63 2.35
CA LYS A 79 -1.00 -35.68 2.87
C LYS A 79 0.50 -35.40 2.70
N HIS A 80 0.88 -34.56 1.73
CA HIS A 80 2.27 -34.21 1.46
C HIS A 80 2.63 -32.80 1.95
N ARG A 81 1.85 -32.24 2.88
CA ARG A 81 2.08 -30.90 3.43
C ARG A 81 3.50 -30.78 4.00
N GLY A 82 4.20 -29.71 3.65
CA GLY A 82 5.56 -29.42 4.12
C GLY A 82 6.68 -30.14 3.36
N ILE A 83 6.35 -31.05 2.44
CA ILE A 83 7.36 -31.73 1.61
C ILE A 83 7.79 -30.80 0.47
N VAL A 84 9.10 -30.65 0.27
CA VAL A 84 9.69 -29.97 -0.89
C VAL A 84 9.83 -30.96 -2.03
N CYS A 85 9.30 -30.63 -3.20
CA CYS A 85 9.30 -31.57 -4.33
C CYS A 85 10.68 -31.68 -5.01
N ASP A 86 11.27 -32.87 -5.07
CA ASP A 86 12.58 -33.11 -5.73
C ASP A 86 12.66 -32.64 -7.19
N LYS A 87 11.58 -32.82 -7.97
CA LYS A 87 11.55 -32.46 -9.40
C LYS A 87 11.50 -30.94 -9.66
N CYS A 88 10.78 -30.19 -8.83
CA CYS A 88 10.49 -28.77 -9.12
C CYS A 88 10.93 -27.79 -8.02
N GLY A 89 11.35 -28.31 -6.86
CA GLY A 89 11.75 -27.52 -5.70
C GLY A 89 10.61 -26.77 -5.02
N VAL A 90 9.35 -27.01 -5.40
CA VAL A 90 8.19 -26.32 -4.81
C VAL A 90 7.75 -27.03 -3.54
N GLU A 91 7.61 -26.26 -2.47
CA GLU A 91 7.08 -26.69 -1.18
C GLU A 91 5.55 -26.84 -1.25
N VAL A 92 5.02 -27.94 -0.72
CA VAL A 92 3.58 -28.24 -0.73
C VAL A 92 2.90 -27.58 0.48
N ILE A 93 2.40 -26.36 0.28
CA ILE A 93 1.77 -25.51 1.30
C ILE A 93 0.54 -24.78 0.72
N HIS A 94 -0.11 -23.92 1.50
CA HIS A 94 -1.19 -23.06 1.00
C HIS A 94 -0.66 -22.06 -0.03
N SER A 95 -1.46 -21.80 -1.07
CA SER A 95 -1.18 -20.78 -2.09
C SER A 95 -1.14 -19.36 -1.52
N LYS A 96 -1.81 -19.09 -0.38
CA LYS A 96 -1.82 -17.79 0.31
C LYS A 96 -0.43 -17.20 0.55
N VAL A 97 0.58 -18.05 0.77
CA VAL A 97 1.97 -17.62 0.97
C VAL A 97 2.54 -16.85 -0.23
N ARG A 98 1.98 -17.01 -1.43
CA ARG A 98 2.36 -16.24 -2.65
C ARG A 98 2.04 -14.76 -2.54
N ARG A 99 1.23 -14.35 -1.56
CA ARG A 99 0.98 -12.95 -1.22
C ARG A 99 1.97 -12.40 -0.20
N GLU A 100 2.71 -13.26 0.51
CA GLU A 100 3.55 -12.90 1.65
C GLU A 100 5.05 -13.03 1.34
N ARG A 101 5.46 -14.08 0.61
CA ARG A 101 6.88 -14.36 0.31
C ARG A 101 7.47 -13.33 -0.67
N LEU A 102 8.60 -12.74 -0.28
CA LEU A 102 9.37 -11.82 -1.13
C LEU A 102 10.47 -12.55 -1.91
N GLY A 103 10.77 -12.02 -3.09
CA GLY A 103 11.98 -12.37 -3.86
C GLY A 103 13.03 -11.27 -3.74
N HIS A 104 14.21 -11.47 -4.31
CA HIS A 104 15.19 -10.40 -4.47
C HIS A 104 15.91 -10.49 -5.82
N ILE A 105 16.52 -9.39 -6.23
CA ILE A 105 17.41 -9.28 -7.39
C ILE A 105 18.74 -8.76 -6.88
N ASN A 106 19.84 -9.47 -7.12
CA ASN A 106 21.17 -8.93 -6.91
C ASN A 106 21.55 -8.06 -8.10
N LEU A 107 21.93 -6.82 -7.81
CA LEU A 107 22.38 -5.90 -8.85
C LEU A 107 23.85 -6.14 -9.15
N ALA A 108 24.22 -6.03 -10.42
CA ALA A 108 25.61 -6.13 -10.88
C ALA A 108 26.48 -4.98 -10.34
N THR A 109 25.87 -3.81 -10.19
CA THR A 109 26.50 -2.59 -9.69
C THR A 109 25.54 -1.91 -8.72
N PRO A 110 26.03 -1.21 -7.69
CA PRO A 110 25.18 -0.44 -6.81
C PRO A 110 24.40 0.63 -7.59
N VAL A 111 23.22 0.96 -7.10
CA VAL A 111 22.30 1.92 -7.72
C VAL A 111 21.79 2.88 -6.66
N ALA A 112 21.85 4.19 -6.92
CA ALA A 112 21.37 5.17 -5.97
C ALA A 112 19.84 5.07 -5.82
N HIS A 113 19.33 5.05 -4.58
CA HIS A 113 17.90 5.06 -4.37
C HIS A 113 17.32 6.46 -4.67
N ILE A 114 16.42 6.54 -5.65
CA ILE A 114 15.83 7.79 -6.15
C ILE A 114 15.24 8.71 -5.07
N TRP A 115 14.57 8.14 -4.06
CA TRP A 115 14.04 8.91 -2.93
C TRP A 115 15.12 9.67 -2.13
N PHE A 116 16.29 9.08 -1.89
CA PHE A 116 17.35 9.77 -1.13
C PHE A 116 18.16 10.74 -1.99
N LEU A 117 18.22 10.47 -3.29
CA LEU A 117 18.86 11.35 -4.27
C LEU A 117 18.03 12.62 -4.54
N LYS A 118 16.78 12.47 -4.98
CA LYS A 118 15.93 13.58 -5.48
C LYS A 118 14.92 14.12 -4.45
N SER A 119 14.96 13.67 -3.19
CA SER A 119 14.22 14.37 -2.13
C SER A 119 14.85 15.73 -1.87
N LEU A 120 14.05 16.72 -1.47
CA LEU A 120 14.54 18.05 -1.12
C LEU A 120 14.44 18.21 0.40
N PRO A 121 15.56 18.43 1.11
CA PRO A 121 16.95 18.40 0.63
C PRO A 121 17.42 16.98 0.26
N SER A 122 18.35 16.87 -0.69
CA SER A 122 18.95 15.59 -1.08
C SER A 122 19.72 15.03 0.10
N ARG A 123 19.46 13.78 0.50
CA ARG A 123 20.11 13.19 1.67
C ARG A 123 21.55 12.80 1.34
N ILE A 124 21.77 12.22 0.15
CA ILE A 124 23.10 11.86 -0.35
C ILE A 124 23.95 13.12 -0.54
N GLY A 125 23.43 14.12 -1.25
CA GLY A 125 24.15 15.37 -1.47
C GLY A 125 24.44 16.15 -0.19
N ALA A 126 23.49 16.18 0.76
CA ALA A 126 23.71 16.86 2.04
C ALA A 126 24.81 16.19 2.88
N ILE A 127 24.86 14.85 2.93
CA ILE A 127 25.88 14.13 3.71
C ILE A 127 27.28 14.38 3.15
N LEU A 128 27.42 14.24 1.82
CA LEU A 128 28.70 14.41 1.12
C LEU A 128 29.14 15.88 0.94
N ASP A 129 28.26 16.84 1.24
CA ASP A 129 28.43 18.28 0.92
C ASP A 129 28.62 18.58 -0.58
N ILE A 130 28.11 17.72 -1.45
CA ILE A 130 28.14 17.87 -2.90
C ILE A 130 26.78 18.40 -3.37
N ALA A 131 26.78 19.34 -4.32
CA ALA A 131 25.54 19.83 -4.90
C ALA A 131 24.81 18.70 -5.65
N LEU A 132 23.47 18.70 -5.61
CA LEU A 132 22.65 17.65 -6.23
C LEU A 132 22.98 17.46 -7.73
N LYS A 133 23.24 18.55 -8.45
CA LYS A 133 23.62 18.48 -9.88
C LYS A 133 24.91 17.70 -10.08
N ASP A 134 25.90 17.90 -9.22
CA ASP A 134 27.20 17.24 -9.35
C ASP A 134 27.13 15.77 -8.94
N VAL A 135 26.31 15.42 -7.92
CA VAL A 135 26.00 14.02 -7.60
C VAL A 135 25.36 13.31 -8.80
N GLU A 136 24.46 13.98 -9.52
CA GLU A 136 23.86 13.43 -10.75
C GLU A 136 24.89 13.25 -11.87
N ARG A 137 25.77 14.22 -12.09
CA ARG A 137 26.86 14.11 -13.08
C ARG A 137 27.77 12.91 -12.79
N ILE A 138 28.12 12.68 -11.53
CA ILE A 138 28.90 11.51 -11.12
C ILE A 138 28.12 10.21 -11.39
N LEU A 139 26.86 10.13 -10.96
CA LEU A 139 26.02 8.94 -11.14
C LEU A 139 25.86 8.54 -12.62
N TYR A 140 25.74 9.52 -13.52
CA TYR A 140 25.58 9.29 -14.96
C TYR A 140 26.88 9.21 -15.73
N SER A 141 28.01 9.13 -15.02
CA SER A 141 29.34 8.98 -15.60
C SER A 141 29.75 10.13 -16.53
N GLU A 142 29.29 11.35 -16.23
CA GLU A 142 29.69 12.58 -16.93
C GLU A 142 30.89 13.27 -16.27
N SER A 143 31.15 12.97 -15.00
CA SER A 143 32.24 13.59 -14.23
C SER A 143 32.80 12.60 -13.22
N TYR A 144 34.05 12.82 -12.84
CA TYR A 144 34.80 12.03 -11.89
C TYR A 144 34.68 12.65 -10.50
N VAL A 145 34.78 11.84 -9.45
CA VAL A 145 34.89 12.33 -8.07
C VAL A 145 36.19 11.83 -7.45
N VAL A 146 36.89 12.70 -6.74
CA VAL A 146 38.12 12.33 -6.04
C VAL A 146 37.79 11.47 -4.82
N LEU A 147 38.31 10.24 -4.82
CA LEU A 147 38.19 9.26 -3.75
C LEU A 147 39.38 9.34 -2.79
N ASP A 148 40.59 9.45 -3.36
CA ASP A 148 41.83 9.62 -2.61
C ASP A 148 42.64 10.77 -3.23
N VAL A 149 43.08 11.67 -2.37
CA VAL A 149 43.83 12.87 -2.75
C VAL A 149 45.34 12.59 -2.80
N GLY A 150 45.80 11.47 -2.22
CA GLY A 150 47.22 11.17 -2.09
C GLY A 150 47.90 12.21 -1.21
N ASN A 151 48.78 13.03 -1.80
CA ASN A 151 49.46 14.12 -1.10
C ASN A 151 48.80 15.47 -1.44
N GLU A 152 47.98 15.99 -0.51
CA GLU A 152 47.17 17.22 -0.68
C GLU A 152 47.98 18.45 -1.11
N ASP A 153 49.22 18.58 -0.63
CA ASP A 153 50.09 19.73 -0.93
C ASP A 153 50.59 19.73 -2.38
N VAL A 154 50.63 18.56 -3.03
CA VAL A 154 51.11 18.39 -4.40
C VAL A 154 49.97 18.50 -5.39
N THR A 155 48.85 17.83 -5.11
CA THR A 155 47.72 17.72 -6.05
C THR A 155 46.73 18.87 -5.93
N LYS A 156 46.70 19.60 -4.80
CA LYS A 156 45.72 20.67 -4.49
C LYS A 156 44.25 20.24 -4.64
N LEU A 157 43.98 18.95 -4.64
CA LEU A 157 42.64 18.38 -4.75
C LEU A 157 41.98 18.29 -3.39
N ARG A 158 40.64 18.21 -3.36
CA ARG A 158 39.88 17.95 -2.14
C ARG A 158 39.07 16.66 -2.29
N LEU A 159 38.96 15.91 -1.19
CA LEU A 159 38.12 14.71 -1.17
C LEU A 159 36.67 15.08 -1.48
N GLY A 160 36.04 14.35 -2.41
CA GLY A 160 34.69 14.66 -2.87
C GLY A 160 34.60 15.82 -3.88
N GLN A 161 35.73 16.38 -4.32
CA GLN A 161 35.75 17.33 -5.44
C GLN A 161 35.33 16.63 -6.74
N VAL A 162 34.50 17.31 -7.52
CA VAL A 162 34.01 16.81 -8.80
C VAL A 162 34.85 17.41 -9.91
N ILE A 163 35.39 16.55 -10.77
CA ILE A 163 36.36 16.88 -11.82
C ILE A 163 35.77 16.50 -13.17
N GLY A 164 35.91 17.38 -14.17
CA GLY A 164 35.54 17.10 -15.57
C GLY A 164 36.49 16.11 -16.26
N GLU A 165 36.16 15.69 -17.47
CA GLU A 165 37.05 14.82 -18.26
C GLU A 165 38.34 15.56 -18.68
N ASP A 166 38.21 16.78 -19.23
CA ASP A 166 39.35 17.62 -19.63
C ASP A 166 40.28 17.96 -18.45
N GLU A 167 39.69 18.29 -17.30
CA GLU A 167 40.43 18.62 -16.07
C GLU A 167 41.13 17.38 -15.50
N TYR A 168 40.50 16.20 -15.60
CA TYR A 168 41.12 14.94 -15.21
C TYR A 168 42.33 14.62 -16.08
N GLU A 169 42.25 14.81 -17.40
CA GLU A 169 43.38 14.62 -18.31
C GLU A 169 44.54 15.58 -18.01
N GLN A 170 44.25 16.85 -17.71
CA GLN A 170 45.26 17.83 -17.31
C GLN A 170 45.97 17.43 -16.02
N LEU A 171 45.21 17.08 -14.98
CA LEU A 171 45.78 16.65 -13.69
C LEU A 171 46.60 15.36 -13.82
N LEU A 172 46.20 14.45 -14.72
CA LEU A 172 46.96 13.24 -15.01
C LEU A 172 48.29 13.55 -15.71
N GLN A 173 48.32 14.57 -16.59
CA GLN A 173 49.55 15.05 -17.22
C GLN A 173 50.48 15.76 -16.23
N GLU A 174 49.92 16.53 -15.30
CA GLU A 174 50.70 17.31 -14.32
C GLU A 174 51.30 16.43 -13.20
N HIS A 175 50.54 15.48 -12.67
CA HIS A 175 50.94 14.71 -11.48
C HIS A 175 51.33 13.26 -11.77
N GLY A 176 51.08 12.78 -12.99
CA GLY A 176 51.38 11.41 -13.40
C GLY A 176 50.37 10.37 -12.93
N ASN A 177 50.48 9.16 -13.50
CA ASN A 177 49.59 8.04 -13.19
C ASN A 177 49.78 7.58 -11.73
N GLY A 178 48.72 7.62 -10.94
CA GLY A 178 48.68 7.08 -9.57
C GLY A 178 48.91 8.10 -8.44
N ALA A 179 49.01 9.39 -8.76
CA ALA A 179 49.14 10.44 -7.73
C ALA A 179 47.86 10.67 -6.90
N PHE A 180 46.69 10.37 -7.49
CA PHE A 180 45.37 10.49 -6.86
C PHE A 180 44.43 9.44 -7.46
N GLN A 181 43.37 9.08 -6.73
CA GLN A 181 42.37 8.12 -7.18
C GLN A 181 41.03 8.81 -7.42
N VAL A 182 40.47 8.62 -8.62
CA VAL A 182 39.13 9.06 -8.95
C VAL A 182 38.19 7.90 -9.17
N GLY A 183 36.91 8.12 -8.81
CA GLY A 183 35.83 7.19 -9.05
C GLY A 183 34.76 7.78 -9.95
N VAL A 184 33.97 6.90 -10.58
CA VAL A 184 32.81 7.27 -11.40
C VAL A 184 31.60 6.45 -11.00
N GLY A 185 30.41 7.05 -11.14
CA GLY A 185 29.15 6.35 -11.00
C GLY A 185 28.73 6.09 -9.55
N ALA A 186 27.81 5.15 -9.40
CA ALA A 186 27.24 4.79 -8.11
C ALA A 186 28.24 4.09 -7.17
N GLU A 187 29.25 3.41 -7.71
CA GLU A 187 30.30 2.74 -6.92
C GLU A 187 31.12 3.78 -6.15
N ALA A 188 31.55 4.85 -6.82
CA ALA A 188 32.30 5.94 -6.20
C ALA A 188 31.52 6.63 -5.08
N ILE A 189 30.22 6.87 -5.28
CA ILE A 189 29.36 7.46 -4.25
C ILE A 189 29.19 6.50 -3.06
N GLN A 190 29.05 5.20 -3.32
CA GLN A 190 28.96 4.20 -2.25
C GLN A 190 30.25 4.17 -1.42
N GLU A 191 31.41 4.20 -2.07
CA GLU A 191 32.72 4.22 -1.42
C GLU A 191 32.89 5.46 -0.53
N LEU A 192 32.59 6.65 -1.06
CA LEU A 192 32.59 7.89 -0.28
C LEU A 192 31.66 7.82 0.93
N LEU A 193 30.44 7.27 0.76
CA LEU A 193 29.50 7.11 1.86
C LEU A 193 29.97 6.12 2.92
N SER A 194 30.71 5.08 2.54
CA SER A 194 31.25 4.07 3.46
C SER A 194 32.47 4.56 4.24
N ALA A 195 33.25 5.49 3.66
CA ALA A 195 34.41 6.08 4.32
C ALA A 195 34.03 7.10 5.41
N LEU A 196 32.80 7.61 5.41
CA LEU A 196 32.34 8.62 6.37
C LEU A 196 32.12 8.08 7.77
N ARG A 197 32.71 8.76 8.76
CA ARG A 197 32.42 8.57 10.18
C ARG A 197 31.39 9.60 10.64
N ILE A 198 30.17 9.13 10.93
CA ILE A 198 29.01 9.98 11.26
C ILE A 198 29.20 10.73 12.58
N GLU A 199 29.82 10.10 13.58
CA GLU A 199 30.09 10.70 14.89
C GLU A 199 31.01 11.93 14.74
N ASP A 200 32.19 11.72 14.14
CA ASP A 200 33.19 12.78 13.90
C ASP A 200 32.60 13.93 13.09
N LEU A 201 31.92 13.60 11.98
CA LEU A 201 31.28 14.59 11.12
C LEU A 201 30.21 15.41 11.86
N GLY A 202 29.46 14.78 12.77
CA GLY A 202 28.44 15.46 13.57
C GLY A 202 29.04 16.51 14.50
N ASP A 203 30.15 16.19 15.15
CA ASP A 203 30.80 17.09 16.09
C ASP A 203 31.54 18.24 15.37
N ASP A 204 32.14 17.96 14.21
CA ASP A 204 32.76 18.99 13.35
C ASP A 204 31.72 19.98 12.81
N LEU A 205 30.55 19.49 12.38
CA LEU A 205 29.47 20.35 11.90
C LEU A 205 28.88 21.24 13.00
N ARG A 206 28.86 20.78 14.26
CA ARG A 206 28.43 21.60 15.41
C ARG A 206 29.41 22.74 15.68
N LYS A 207 30.72 22.46 15.65
CA LYS A 207 31.76 23.50 15.77
C LYS A 207 31.66 24.52 14.64
N ALA A 208 31.60 24.05 13.40
CA ALA A 208 31.46 24.91 12.22
C ALA A 208 30.18 25.77 12.26
N LEU A 209 29.09 25.27 12.85
CA LEU A 209 27.84 26.03 13.00
C LEU A 209 27.98 27.20 13.99
N LEU A 210 28.76 27.02 15.07
CA LEU A 210 29.05 28.08 16.05
C LEU A 210 29.96 29.16 15.46
N GLU A 211 30.97 28.76 14.69
CA GLU A 211 31.94 29.65 14.05
C GLU A 211 31.38 30.39 12.82
N ALA A 212 30.36 29.84 12.17
CA ALA A 212 29.76 30.43 10.98
C ALA A 212 29.17 31.82 11.29
N SER A 213 29.67 32.84 10.59
CA SER A 213 29.21 34.23 10.71
C SER A 213 28.03 34.56 9.79
N SER A 214 27.93 33.92 8.62
CA SER A 214 26.89 34.19 7.62
C SER A 214 25.63 33.35 7.82
N GLU A 215 24.45 33.98 7.67
CA GLU A 215 23.16 33.32 7.82
C GLU A 215 22.95 32.20 6.78
N ALA A 216 23.46 32.40 5.55
CA ALA A 216 23.39 31.40 4.49
C ALA A 216 24.23 30.14 4.80
N ALA A 217 25.46 30.32 5.30
CA ALA A 217 26.31 29.19 5.71
C ALA A 217 25.68 28.45 6.90
N ARG A 218 25.16 29.18 7.90
CA ARG A 218 24.42 28.57 9.03
C ARG A 218 23.25 27.73 8.55
N LYS A 219 22.41 28.22 7.64
CA LYS A 219 21.29 27.44 7.08
C LYS A 219 21.76 26.19 6.32
N LYS A 220 22.88 26.25 5.59
CA LYS A 220 23.46 25.10 4.88
C LYS A 220 23.94 24.04 5.88
N LEU A 221 24.74 24.44 6.87
CA LEU A 221 25.26 23.58 7.93
C LEU A 221 24.14 22.96 8.76
N GLN A 222 23.11 23.73 9.12
CA GLN A 222 21.95 23.22 9.87
C GLN A 222 21.21 22.12 9.11
N LYS A 223 21.01 22.28 7.79
CA LYS A 223 20.38 21.24 6.95
C LYS A 223 21.22 19.97 6.89
N ARG A 224 22.55 20.10 6.81
CA ARG A 224 23.49 18.98 6.78
C ARG A 224 23.53 18.25 8.13
N LEU A 225 23.70 19.00 9.22
CA LEU A 225 23.71 18.48 10.60
C LEU A 225 22.42 17.70 10.91
N LYS A 226 21.26 18.21 10.49
CA LYS A 226 19.98 17.49 10.67
C LYS A 226 19.96 16.10 10.03
N VAL A 227 20.64 15.91 8.90
CA VAL A 227 20.74 14.59 8.25
C VAL A 227 21.71 13.70 9.02
N VAL A 228 22.87 14.23 9.39
CA VAL A 228 23.89 13.49 10.15
C VAL A 228 23.36 13.03 11.52
N GLU A 229 22.68 13.91 12.26
CA GLU A 229 22.05 13.54 13.55
C GLU A 229 20.94 12.51 13.38
N ALA A 230 20.21 12.51 12.26
CA ALA A 230 19.22 11.47 11.99
C ALA A 230 19.86 10.10 11.77
N PHE A 231 21.08 10.04 11.24
CA PHE A 231 21.86 8.80 11.18
C PHE A 231 22.54 8.47 12.51
N ARG A 232 22.97 9.45 13.31
CA ARG A 232 23.53 9.22 14.64
C ARG A 232 22.53 8.57 15.59
N ASN A 233 21.26 8.99 15.53
CA ASN A 233 20.19 8.47 16.38
C ASN A 233 19.62 7.11 15.93
N ASN A 234 20.03 6.60 14.77
CA ASN A 234 19.53 5.34 14.22
C ASN A 234 20.70 4.41 13.89
N ASP A 235 20.55 3.09 14.06
CA ASP A 235 21.59 2.12 13.65
C ASP A 235 21.70 1.93 12.12
N SER A 236 21.39 2.98 11.34
CA SER A 236 21.42 2.95 9.88
C SER A 236 22.74 3.49 9.35
N LYS A 237 23.31 2.82 8.36
CA LYS A 237 24.52 3.29 7.67
C LYS A 237 24.19 4.15 6.45
N PRO A 238 24.96 5.20 6.13
CA PRO A 238 24.74 6.05 4.96
C PRO A 238 24.81 5.29 3.63
N GLU A 239 25.71 4.31 3.55
CA GLU A 239 25.89 3.44 2.37
C GLU A 239 24.62 2.67 1.98
N TRP A 240 23.67 2.42 2.91
CA TRP A 240 22.42 1.73 2.61
C TRP A 240 21.44 2.55 1.75
N MET A 241 21.73 3.83 1.50
CA MET A 241 21.03 4.62 0.48
C MET A 241 21.38 4.17 -0.95
N MET A 242 22.48 3.43 -1.11
CA MET A 242 22.90 2.78 -2.35
C MET A 242 22.42 1.33 -2.33
N LEU A 243 21.55 0.98 -3.28
CA LEU A 243 20.96 -0.34 -3.38
C LEU A 243 21.94 -1.28 -4.08
N SER A 244 22.34 -2.36 -3.41
CA SER A 244 23.00 -3.52 -4.05
C SER A 244 22.02 -4.66 -4.32
N VAL A 245 20.90 -4.69 -3.59
CA VAL A 245 19.86 -5.72 -3.67
C VAL A 245 18.50 -5.06 -3.70
N ILE A 246 17.64 -5.49 -4.62
CA ILE A 246 16.26 -4.99 -4.72
C ILE A 246 15.27 -6.10 -4.33
N PRO A 247 14.36 -5.86 -3.38
CA PRO A 247 13.28 -6.80 -3.09
C PRO A 247 12.24 -6.82 -4.22
N VAL A 248 11.78 -8.02 -4.56
CA VAL A 248 10.72 -8.26 -5.54
C VAL A 248 9.42 -8.53 -4.80
N LEU A 249 8.40 -7.71 -5.09
CA LEU A 249 7.08 -7.82 -4.49
C LEU A 249 6.45 -9.20 -4.79
N PRO A 250 5.65 -9.77 -3.88
CA PRO A 250 4.99 -11.05 -4.10
C PRO A 250 4.06 -11.00 -5.32
N PRO A 251 3.96 -12.08 -6.11
CA PRO A 251 3.24 -12.10 -7.39
C PRO A 251 1.75 -11.78 -7.26
N ASP A 252 1.10 -12.14 -6.15
CA ASP A 252 -0.33 -11.87 -5.95
C ASP A 252 -0.63 -10.38 -5.70
N LEU A 253 0.38 -9.58 -5.34
CA LEU A 253 0.27 -8.12 -5.28
C LEU A 253 0.51 -7.44 -6.63
N ARG A 254 1.00 -8.19 -7.63
CA ARG A 254 1.24 -7.76 -9.01
C ARG A 254 0.70 -8.81 -10.00
N PRO A 255 -0.61 -9.15 -9.93
CA PRO A 255 -1.15 -10.32 -10.60
C PRO A 255 -1.10 -10.21 -12.12
N LEU A 256 -1.12 -11.38 -12.75
CA LEU A 256 -1.35 -11.57 -14.17
C LEU A 256 -2.63 -12.38 -14.28
N VAL A 257 -3.73 -11.72 -14.67
CA VAL A 257 -5.07 -12.31 -14.66
C VAL A 257 -5.48 -12.61 -16.10
N PRO A 258 -5.83 -13.87 -16.44
CA PRO A 258 -6.40 -14.18 -17.73
C PRO A 258 -7.76 -13.50 -17.87
N LEU A 259 -7.98 -12.85 -19.01
CA LEU A 259 -9.25 -12.31 -19.44
C LEU A 259 -9.86 -13.21 -20.52
N ASP A 260 -11.16 -13.05 -20.76
CA ASP A 260 -11.84 -13.74 -21.84
C ASP A 260 -11.18 -13.43 -23.20
N GLY A 261 -11.09 -14.44 -24.07
CA GLY A 261 -10.42 -14.32 -25.37
C GLY A 261 -8.89 -14.48 -25.33
N GLY A 262 -8.33 -15.10 -24.29
CA GLY A 262 -6.91 -15.46 -24.21
C GLY A 262 -5.96 -14.27 -23.99
N ARG A 263 -6.52 -13.10 -23.64
CA ARG A 263 -5.74 -11.91 -23.25
C ARG A 263 -5.35 -11.98 -21.78
N PHE A 264 -4.32 -11.24 -21.40
CA PHE A 264 -3.89 -11.15 -20.01
C PHE A 264 -3.87 -9.69 -19.55
N ALA A 265 -4.52 -9.42 -18.42
CA ALA A 265 -4.33 -8.18 -17.68
C ALA A 265 -3.07 -8.32 -16.82
N THR A 266 -2.12 -7.42 -16.98
CA THR A 266 -0.85 -7.43 -16.25
C THR A 266 -0.71 -6.15 -15.43
N SER A 267 -0.11 -6.27 -14.24
CA SER A 267 0.29 -5.09 -13.47
C SER A 267 1.51 -4.41 -14.10
N ASP A 268 1.47 -3.08 -14.22
CA ASP A 268 2.56 -2.22 -14.70
C ASP A 268 3.90 -2.50 -14.01
N LEU A 269 3.88 -2.91 -12.73
CA LEU A 269 5.10 -3.27 -11.98
C LEU A 269 5.88 -4.42 -12.64
N ASN A 270 5.19 -5.39 -13.24
CA ASN A 270 5.86 -6.51 -13.90
C ASN A 270 6.71 -6.00 -15.08
N ASP A 271 6.27 -4.96 -15.79
CA ASP A 271 7.04 -4.37 -16.90
C ASP A 271 8.29 -3.66 -16.38
N LEU A 272 8.17 -2.94 -15.27
CA LEU A 272 9.27 -2.24 -14.62
C LEU A 272 10.30 -3.25 -14.08
N TYR A 273 9.86 -4.30 -13.38
CA TYR A 273 10.75 -5.38 -12.92
C TYR A 273 11.45 -6.09 -14.09
N ARG A 274 10.74 -6.38 -15.18
CA ARG A 274 11.32 -6.98 -16.38
C ARG A 274 12.44 -6.11 -16.97
N ARG A 275 12.26 -4.80 -17.01
CA ARG A 275 13.29 -3.86 -17.49
C ARG A 275 14.53 -3.90 -16.59
N VAL A 276 14.36 -3.85 -15.27
CA VAL A 276 15.48 -3.94 -14.31
C VAL A 276 16.27 -5.23 -14.51
N ILE A 277 15.58 -6.39 -14.53
CA ILE A 277 16.24 -7.69 -14.70
C ILE A 277 16.97 -7.79 -16.04
N ASN A 278 16.35 -7.33 -17.12
CA ASN A 278 16.97 -7.35 -18.46
C ASN A 278 18.23 -6.50 -18.52
N ARG A 279 18.20 -5.29 -17.95
CA ARG A 279 19.37 -4.38 -17.89
C ARG A 279 20.48 -4.95 -17.01
N ASN A 280 20.11 -5.51 -15.86
CA ASN A 280 21.06 -6.13 -14.95
C ASN A 280 21.76 -7.34 -15.58
N ASN A 281 21.01 -8.24 -16.19
CA ASN A 281 21.57 -9.43 -16.86
C ASN A 281 22.42 -9.05 -18.08
N ARG A 282 22.04 -8.00 -18.81
CA ARG A 282 22.85 -7.47 -19.92
C ARG A 282 24.16 -6.88 -19.42
N LEU A 283 24.14 -6.12 -18.32
CA LEU A 283 25.33 -5.56 -17.69
C LEU A 283 26.29 -6.66 -17.22
N LEU A 284 25.80 -7.70 -16.54
CA LEU A 284 26.62 -8.85 -16.13
C LEU A 284 27.33 -9.50 -17.33
N ARG A 285 26.60 -9.77 -18.42
CA ARG A 285 27.18 -10.33 -19.65
C ARG A 285 28.23 -9.42 -20.28
N LEU A 286 28.02 -8.11 -20.26
CA LEU A 286 28.99 -7.14 -20.81
C LEU A 286 30.28 -7.10 -19.98
N ILE A 287 30.17 -7.24 -18.66
CA ILE A 287 31.32 -7.33 -17.75
C ILE A 287 32.07 -8.66 -18.00
N GLU A 288 31.36 -9.79 -18.11
CA GLU A 288 31.95 -11.09 -18.42
C GLU A 288 32.71 -11.12 -19.75
N LEU A 289 32.21 -10.37 -20.75
CA LEU A 289 32.83 -10.24 -22.07
C LEU A 289 33.93 -9.17 -22.14
N ASN A 290 34.25 -8.50 -21.02
CA ASN A 290 35.19 -7.37 -20.98
C ASN A 290 34.90 -6.31 -22.06
N ALA A 291 33.62 -5.94 -22.20
CA ALA A 291 33.22 -4.93 -23.17
C ALA A 291 33.87 -3.57 -22.87
N PRO A 292 34.07 -2.70 -23.87
CA PRO A 292 34.63 -1.36 -23.67
C PRO A 292 33.88 -0.54 -22.61
N GLU A 293 34.62 0.26 -21.83
CA GLU A 293 34.07 1.03 -20.70
C GLU A 293 32.88 1.91 -21.07
N ILE A 294 32.89 2.52 -22.26
CA ILE A 294 31.79 3.37 -22.75
C ILE A 294 30.46 2.60 -22.76
N ILE A 295 30.49 1.34 -23.19
CA ILE A 295 29.31 0.48 -23.25
C ILE A 295 28.84 0.12 -21.84
N ILE A 296 29.78 -0.20 -20.95
CA ILE A 296 29.49 -0.53 -19.54
C ILE A 296 28.90 0.70 -18.83
N ARG A 297 29.48 1.89 -18.97
CA ARG A 297 28.99 3.16 -18.40
C ARG A 297 27.56 3.45 -18.87
N ASN A 298 27.28 3.27 -20.16
CA ASN A 298 25.93 3.45 -20.69
C ASN A 298 24.94 2.43 -20.10
N GLU A 299 25.32 1.16 -19.96
CA GLU A 299 24.43 0.15 -19.38
C GLU A 299 24.22 0.36 -17.87
N LYS A 300 25.25 0.80 -17.12
CA LYS A 300 25.12 1.25 -15.71
C LYS A 300 24.09 2.39 -15.60
N ARG A 301 24.16 3.40 -16.48
CA ARG A 301 23.17 4.49 -16.56
C ARG A 301 21.75 3.97 -16.85
N MET A 302 21.61 3.06 -17.81
CA MET A 302 20.32 2.46 -18.16
C MET A 302 19.73 1.62 -17.01
N LEU A 303 20.59 0.94 -16.23
CA LEU A 303 20.17 0.22 -15.03
C LEU A 303 19.67 1.18 -13.95
N GLN A 304 20.39 2.28 -13.69
CA GLN A 304 19.95 3.33 -12.77
C GLN A 304 18.58 3.90 -13.18
N GLU A 305 18.37 4.20 -14.47
CA GLU A 305 17.08 4.66 -14.99
C GLU A 305 15.94 3.66 -14.80
N ALA A 306 16.21 2.37 -15.03
CA ALA A 306 15.21 1.32 -14.86
C ALA A 306 14.78 1.18 -13.39
N VAL A 307 15.73 1.28 -12.46
CA VAL A 307 15.46 1.22 -11.01
C VAL A 307 14.77 2.49 -10.53
N ASP A 308 15.19 3.68 -11.00
CA ASP A 308 14.53 4.95 -10.70
C ASP A 308 13.04 4.86 -11.05
N ALA A 309 12.73 4.32 -12.23
CA ALA A 309 11.35 4.16 -12.71
C ALA A 309 10.55 3.11 -11.94
N LEU A 310 11.19 2.05 -11.46
CA LEU A 310 10.53 1.05 -10.60
C LEU A 310 10.02 1.70 -9.30
N PHE A 311 10.86 2.53 -8.67
CA PHE A 311 10.50 3.20 -7.41
C PHE A 311 9.61 4.42 -7.61
N ASP A 312 9.93 5.34 -8.54
CA ASP A 312 9.19 6.58 -8.78
C ASP A 312 9.30 7.03 -10.25
N ASN A 313 8.39 6.54 -11.10
CA ASN A 313 8.39 6.81 -12.54
C ASN A 313 7.95 8.26 -12.81
N GLY A 314 8.91 9.12 -13.21
CA GLY A 314 8.66 10.51 -13.60
C GLY A 314 9.43 11.55 -12.80
N ARG A 315 10.08 11.18 -11.69
CA ARG A 315 10.88 12.14 -10.90
C ARG A 315 12.11 12.68 -11.63
N ARG A 316 12.58 11.97 -12.65
CA ARG A 316 13.76 12.32 -13.46
C ARG A 316 13.40 12.90 -14.84
N GLY A 317 12.11 13.14 -15.10
CA GLY A 317 11.64 13.68 -16.38
C GLY A 317 10.96 12.62 -17.25
N LYS A 318 11.72 11.97 -18.16
CA LYS A 318 11.13 11.06 -19.17
C LYS A 318 10.49 9.84 -18.50
N VAL A 319 9.18 9.77 -18.60
CA VAL A 319 8.37 8.70 -18.03
C VAL A 319 8.40 7.49 -18.96
N PHE A 320 8.59 6.29 -18.40
CA PHE A 320 8.41 5.08 -19.18
C PHE A 320 6.91 4.83 -19.40
N THR A 321 6.55 4.68 -20.66
CA THR A 321 5.18 4.44 -21.10
C THR A 321 4.98 2.98 -21.51
N GLY A 322 3.76 2.49 -21.30
CA GLY A 322 3.29 1.21 -21.79
C GLY A 322 2.79 1.28 -23.24
N PRO A 323 2.23 0.19 -23.77
CA PRO A 323 1.74 0.10 -25.16
C PRO A 323 0.72 1.19 -25.51
N ASN A 324 -0.11 1.59 -24.55
CA ASN A 324 -1.16 2.60 -24.73
C ASN A 324 -0.63 4.05 -24.55
N LYS A 325 0.69 4.28 -24.63
CA LYS A 325 1.36 5.57 -24.33
C LYS A 325 1.10 6.15 -22.93
N ARG A 326 0.37 5.43 -22.08
CA ARG A 326 0.16 5.75 -20.68
C ARG A 326 1.43 5.50 -19.87
N ALA A 327 1.73 6.39 -18.92
CA ALA A 327 2.78 6.21 -17.92
C ALA A 327 2.55 4.95 -17.08
N LEU A 328 3.57 4.10 -16.96
CA LEU A 328 3.54 2.93 -16.08
C LEU A 328 3.51 3.37 -14.62
N ARG A 329 2.64 2.75 -13.81
CA ARG A 329 2.52 3.05 -12.38
C ARG A 329 3.69 2.44 -11.60
N SER A 330 4.45 3.28 -10.89
CA SER A 330 5.57 2.87 -10.03
C SER A 330 5.12 2.46 -8.62
N LEU A 331 6.04 1.94 -7.80
CA LEU A 331 5.79 1.62 -6.39
C LEU A 331 5.29 2.84 -5.60
N SER A 332 5.90 4.01 -5.82
CA SER A 332 5.47 5.26 -5.16
C SER A 332 4.04 5.64 -5.57
N ASP A 333 3.71 5.53 -6.85
CA ASP A 333 2.36 5.84 -7.39
C ASP A 333 1.29 4.88 -6.87
N MET A 334 1.65 3.66 -6.47
CA MET A 334 0.74 2.73 -5.82
C MET A 334 0.33 3.20 -4.43
N LEU A 335 1.23 3.88 -3.71
CA LEU A 335 0.98 4.38 -2.37
C LEU A 335 0.33 5.77 -2.36
N LYS A 336 0.85 6.70 -3.17
CA LYS A 336 0.43 8.12 -3.18
C LYS A 336 -0.81 8.38 -4.05
N GLY A 337 -1.44 9.54 -3.83
CA GLY A 337 -2.55 10.05 -4.65
C GLY A 337 -3.94 9.60 -4.21
N LYS A 338 -4.98 10.10 -4.91
CA LYS A 338 -6.39 9.78 -4.62
C LYS A 338 -6.70 8.29 -4.85
N GLN A 339 -6.15 7.71 -5.91
CA GLN A 339 -6.24 6.28 -6.22
C GLN A 339 -5.11 5.45 -5.57
N GLY A 340 -4.36 6.05 -4.64
CA GLY A 340 -3.30 5.39 -3.88
C GLY A 340 -3.89 4.50 -2.77
N ARG A 341 -3.10 3.52 -2.31
CA ARG A 341 -3.52 2.57 -1.27
C ARG A 341 -4.00 3.25 0.01
N PHE A 342 -3.33 4.31 0.47
CA PHE A 342 -3.70 5.00 1.71
C PHE A 342 -5.10 5.61 1.67
N ARG A 343 -5.44 6.37 0.61
CA ARG A 343 -6.73 7.05 0.53
C ARG A 343 -7.84 6.11 0.05
N GLN A 344 -7.57 5.29 -0.96
CA GLN A 344 -8.62 4.51 -1.61
C GLN A 344 -8.94 3.19 -0.89
N ASN A 345 -7.94 2.54 -0.27
CA ASN A 345 -8.11 1.19 0.28
C ASN A 345 -7.99 1.10 1.81
N LEU A 346 -7.19 1.97 2.44
CA LEU A 346 -7.04 1.98 3.89
C LEU A 346 -8.15 2.82 4.54
N LEU A 347 -8.39 4.04 4.07
CA LEU A 347 -9.49 4.90 4.54
C LEU A 347 -10.82 4.52 3.89
N GLY A 348 -10.83 4.32 2.57
CA GLY A 348 -11.99 3.80 1.85
C GLY A 348 -11.99 2.27 1.89
N LYS A 349 -13.03 1.66 2.45
CA LYS A 349 -13.24 0.22 2.35
C LYS A 349 -14.65 -0.07 1.89
N ARG A 350 -14.78 -1.07 1.03
CA ARG A 350 -16.07 -1.71 0.78
C ARG A 350 -16.34 -2.63 1.96
N VAL A 351 -17.56 -2.56 2.47
CA VAL A 351 -17.97 -3.27 3.67
C VAL A 351 -19.13 -4.18 3.28
N ASP A 352 -19.04 -5.44 3.71
CA ASP A 352 -20.13 -6.40 3.56
C ASP A 352 -21.30 -6.03 4.50
N TYR A 353 -22.44 -6.72 4.41
CA TYR A 353 -23.64 -6.39 5.24
C TYR A 353 -24.10 -4.93 5.08
N SER A 354 -24.03 -4.44 3.85
CA SER A 354 -24.50 -3.12 3.48
C SER A 354 -25.43 -3.17 2.26
N GLY A 355 -26.36 -2.23 2.21
CA GLY A 355 -27.33 -2.09 1.13
C GLY A 355 -27.54 -0.62 0.77
N ARG A 356 -28.19 -0.34 -0.36
CA ARG A 356 -28.60 1.01 -0.74
C ARG A 356 -29.94 0.96 -1.44
N SER A 357 -30.83 1.90 -1.13
CA SER A 357 -32.05 2.12 -1.90
C SER A 357 -32.47 3.59 -1.85
N VAL A 358 -33.44 3.93 -2.69
CA VAL A 358 -34.11 5.23 -2.70
C VAL A 358 -34.91 5.41 -1.41
N ILE A 359 -34.88 6.61 -0.86
CA ILE A 359 -35.67 6.95 0.33
C ILE A 359 -37.04 7.52 -0.05
N VAL A 360 -38.03 7.21 0.77
CA VAL A 360 -39.40 7.74 0.68
C VAL A 360 -39.85 8.18 2.06
N VAL A 361 -40.90 9.01 2.10
CA VAL A 361 -41.43 9.53 3.35
C VAL A 361 -42.14 8.43 4.15
N GLY A 362 -41.84 8.33 5.44
CA GLY A 362 -42.52 7.43 6.39
C GLY A 362 -43.15 8.21 7.54
N PRO A 363 -44.29 8.90 7.34
CA PRO A 363 -44.84 9.83 8.33
C PRO A 363 -45.43 9.13 9.57
N THR A 364 -45.75 7.84 9.46
CA THR A 364 -46.31 7.03 10.57
C THR A 364 -45.24 6.44 11.49
N LEU A 365 -43.96 6.53 11.09
CA LEU A 365 -42.85 5.98 11.86
C LEU A 365 -42.58 6.82 13.11
N LYS A 366 -42.03 6.19 14.15
CA LYS A 366 -41.46 6.94 15.28
C LYS A 366 -40.08 7.48 14.92
N LEU A 367 -39.61 8.48 15.66
CA LEU A 367 -38.31 9.13 15.38
C LEU A 367 -37.12 8.15 15.34
N HIS A 368 -37.12 7.12 16.20
CA HIS A 368 -36.09 6.07 16.27
C HIS A 368 -36.28 4.94 15.25
N GLN A 369 -37.34 4.96 14.44
CA GLN A 369 -37.66 3.89 13.52
C GLN A 369 -37.37 4.28 12.07
N CYS A 370 -37.01 3.30 11.25
CA CYS A 370 -36.96 3.45 9.80
C CYS A 370 -37.62 2.24 9.13
N GLY A 371 -38.30 2.46 8.01
CA GLY A 371 -38.88 1.34 7.25
C GLY A 371 -37.83 0.70 6.36
N LEU A 372 -37.54 -0.58 6.59
CA LEU A 372 -36.59 -1.38 5.83
C LEU A 372 -37.33 -2.36 4.91
N PRO A 373 -37.09 -2.33 3.59
CA PRO A 373 -37.69 -3.28 2.66
C PRO A 373 -37.39 -4.74 3.02
N LYS A 374 -38.43 -5.56 3.10
CA LYS A 374 -38.35 -6.99 3.38
C LYS A 374 -37.27 -7.74 2.56
N LYS A 375 -37.20 -7.49 1.25
CA LYS A 375 -36.20 -8.12 0.37
C LYS A 375 -34.76 -7.70 0.70
N MET A 376 -34.57 -6.45 1.09
CA MET A 376 -33.26 -5.96 1.51
C MET A 376 -32.88 -6.55 2.88
N ALA A 377 -33.83 -6.61 3.81
CA ALA A 377 -33.62 -7.19 5.14
C ALA A 377 -33.22 -8.66 5.06
N ILE A 378 -33.87 -9.48 4.22
CA ILE A 378 -33.47 -10.88 4.00
C ILE A 378 -31.99 -10.96 3.61
N GLU A 379 -31.54 -10.18 2.63
CA GLU A 379 -30.14 -10.21 2.16
C GLU A 379 -29.14 -9.76 3.23
N LEU A 380 -29.46 -8.70 3.97
CA LEU A 380 -28.60 -8.16 5.02
C LEU A 380 -28.47 -9.11 6.22
N PHE A 381 -29.55 -9.78 6.61
CA PHE A 381 -29.60 -10.60 7.82
C PHE A 381 -29.45 -12.11 7.54
N LYS A 382 -29.07 -12.53 6.32
CA LYS A 382 -28.98 -13.96 5.92
C LYS A 382 -28.32 -14.87 6.96
N PRO A 383 -27.12 -14.59 7.50
CA PRO A 383 -26.48 -15.51 8.44
C PRO A 383 -27.25 -15.65 9.76
N PHE A 384 -27.86 -14.56 10.24
CA PHE A 384 -28.67 -14.56 11.45
C PHE A 384 -29.95 -15.39 11.26
N ILE A 385 -30.59 -15.28 10.09
CA ILE A 385 -31.74 -16.10 9.72
C ILE A 385 -31.37 -17.58 9.69
N TYR A 386 -30.20 -17.94 9.11
CA TYR A 386 -29.75 -19.33 9.09
C TYR A 386 -29.55 -19.91 10.49
N ASN A 387 -28.93 -19.15 11.39
CA ASN A 387 -28.73 -19.57 12.77
C ASN A 387 -30.07 -19.77 13.50
N LYS A 388 -31.01 -18.82 13.36
CA LYS A 388 -32.33 -18.92 13.99
C LYS A 388 -33.19 -20.06 13.45
N LEU A 389 -33.15 -20.33 12.15
CA LEU A 389 -33.83 -21.49 11.54
C LEU A 389 -33.33 -22.82 12.12
N GLU A 390 -32.02 -22.91 12.41
CA GLU A 390 -31.40 -24.09 13.02
C GLU A 390 -31.75 -24.19 14.51
N GLU A 391 -31.70 -23.09 15.26
CA GLU A 391 -32.12 -23.02 16.67
C GLU A 391 -33.57 -23.46 16.88
N HIS A 392 -34.48 -23.09 15.97
CA HIS A 392 -35.90 -23.48 16.02
C HIS A 392 -36.15 -24.91 15.51
N GLY A 393 -35.12 -25.63 15.06
CA GLY A 393 -35.23 -27.01 14.57
C GLY A 393 -35.95 -27.15 13.21
N ILE A 394 -36.20 -26.05 12.51
CA ILE A 394 -36.87 -26.05 11.18
C ILE A 394 -35.94 -26.66 10.12
N VAL A 395 -34.63 -26.47 10.29
CA VAL A 395 -33.59 -27.02 9.43
C VAL A 395 -32.49 -27.68 10.23
N SER A 396 -31.93 -28.76 9.69
CA SER A 396 -30.80 -29.47 10.28
C SER A 396 -29.44 -29.09 9.67
N THR A 397 -29.44 -28.40 8.53
CA THR A 397 -28.19 -27.99 7.86
C THR A 397 -28.28 -26.59 7.27
N ILE A 398 -27.13 -25.90 7.19
CA ILE A 398 -27.00 -24.59 6.53
C ILE A 398 -27.45 -24.65 5.05
N LYS A 399 -27.21 -25.78 4.35
CA LYS A 399 -27.62 -25.94 2.95
C LYS A 399 -29.15 -25.98 2.79
N SER A 400 -29.86 -26.63 3.71
CA SER A 400 -31.33 -26.58 3.73
C SER A 400 -31.84 -25.18 4.09
N ALA A 401 -31.21 -24.51 5.07
CA ALA A 401 -31.55 -23.13 5.44
C ALA A 401 -31.45 -22.19 4.24
N LYS A 402 -30.33 -22.27 3.49
CA LYS A 402 -30.11 -21.50 2.26
C LYS A 402 -31.23 -21.73 1.23
N LYS A 403 -31.61 -22.99 0.99
CA LYS A 403 -32.70 -23.32 0.06
C LYS A 403 -34.07 -22.80 0.51
N LEU A 404 -34.35 -22.76 1.82
CA LEU A 404 -35.60 -22.21 2.34
C LEU A 404 -35.66 -20.69 2.16
N VAL A 405 -34.56 -20.00 2.47
CA VAL A 405 -34.46 -18.54 2.30
C VAL A 405 -34.54 -18.15 0.82
N GLU A 406 -33.88 -18.88 -0.08
CA GLU A 406 -33.99 -18.66 -1.53
C GLU A 406 -35.41 -18.87 -2.08
N LYS A 407 -36.23 -19.69 -1.41
CA LYS A 407 -37.63 -19.94 -1.78
C LYS A 407 -38.62 -18.98 -1.11
N GLU A 408 -38.15 -18.03 -0.29
CA GLU A 408 -38.97 -17.02 0.40
C GLU A 408 -40.18 -17.63 1.14
N ARG A 409 -39.95 -18.76 1.81
CA ARG A 409 -40.99 -19.50 2.56
C ARG A 409 -41.57 -18.68 3.73
N PRO A 410 -42.84 -18.90 4.12
CA PRO A 410 -43.52 -18.15 5.18
C PRO A 410 -42.74 -18.14 6.50
N GLU A 411 -42.17 -19.28 6.89
CA GLU A 411 -41.43 -19.43 8.16
C GLU A 411 -40.19 -18.52 8.24
N VAL A 412 -39.65 -18.10 7.09
CA VAL A 412 -38.49 -17.20 7.01
C VAL A 412 -38.88 -15.78 7.39
N TRP A 413 -40.11 -15.36 7.09
CA TRP A 413 -40.59 -14.01 7.40
C TRP A 413 -40.79 -13.81 8.89
N ASP A 414 -41.33 -14.83 9.59
CA ASP A 414 -41.51 -14.81 11.04
C ASP A 414 -40.16 -14.69 11.76
N ILE A 415 -39.16 -15.47 11.31
CA ILE A 415 -37.80 -15.41 11.85
C ILE A 415 -37.11 -14.08 11.51
N LEU A 416 -37.35 -13.54 10.32
CA LEU A 416 -36.80 -12.23 9.96
C LEU A 416 -37.32 -11.13 10.90
N GLU A 417 -38.59 -11.17 11.26
CA GLU A 417 -39.19 -10.22 12.21
C GLU A 417 -38.58 -10.38 13.61
N GLU A 418 -38.34 -11.62 14.05
CA GLU A 418 -37.63 -11.88 15.31
C GLU A 418 -36.19 -11.34 15.30
N VAL A 419 -35.44 -11.61 14.23
CA VAL A 419 -34.02 -11.20 14.09
C VAL A 419 -33.86 -9.68 13.99
N THR A 420 -34.81 -9.01 13.34
CA THR A 420 -34.74 -7.55 13.14
C THR A 420 -35.20 -6.77 14.37
N LYS A 421 -35.96 -7.41 15.26
CA LYS A 421 -36.39 -6.81 16.52
C LYS A 421 -35.18 -6.51 17.41
N GLU A 422 -35.14 -5.28 17.93
CA GLU A 422 -34.04 -4.77 18.77
C GLU A 422 -32.64 -4.78 18.12
N HIS A 423 -32.54 -5.00 16.81
CA HIS A 423 -31.29 -4.94 16.07
C HIS A 423 -31.18 -3.61 15.30
N PRO A 424 -30.50 -2.57 15.84
CA PRO A 424 -30.42 -1.27 15.18
C PRO A 424 -29.62 -1.36 13.87
N ILE A 425 -30.05 -0.61 12.86
CA ILE A 425 -29.32 -0.43 11.60
C ILE A 425 -28.83 1.00 11.45
N LEU A 426 -27.73 1.20 10.74
CA LEU A 426 -27.17 2.53 10.47
C LEU A 426 -27.60 3.01 9.09
N LEU A 427 -28.23 4.18 9.02
CA LEU A 427 -28.48 4.88 7.77
C LEU A 427 -27.43 5.95 7.53
N ASN A 428 -26.93 6.03 6.30
CA ASN A 428 -25.93 7.00 5.87
C ASN A 428 -26.31 7.61 4.52
N ARG A 429 -26.28 8.94 4.42
CA ARG A 429 -26.40 9.66 3.15
C ARG A 429 -25.05 10.23 2.72
N ALA A 430 -24.66 9.94 1.49
CA ALA A 430 -23.48 10.51 0.88
C ALA A 430 -23.84 11.83 0.17
N PRO A 431 -23.04 12.90 0.30
CA PRO A 431 -21.81 13.02 1.09
C PRO A 431 -22.07 13.24 2.59
N THR A 432 -21.29 12.56 3.44
CA THR A 432 -21.37 12.74 4.90
C THR A 432 -20.53 13.95 5.32
N LEU A 433 -21.19 15.07 5.65
CA LEU A 433 -20.51 16.33 6.02
C LEU A 433 -20.22 16.46 7.52
N HIS A 434 -21.07 15.87 8.36
CA HIS A 434 -20.98 15.92 9.82
C HIS A 434 -21.47 14.61 10.42
N ARG A 435 -21.25 14.40 11.73
CA ARG A 435 -21.64 13.16 12.43
C ARG A 435 -23.12 12.78 12.25
N LEU A 436 -24.03 13.75 12.14
CA LEU A 436 -25.47 13.50 11.99
C LEU A 436 -25.86 12.91 10.64
N GLY A 437 -24.92 12.83 9.69
CA GLY A 437 -25.12 12.16 8.41
C GLY A 437 -25.04 10.63 8.51
N ILE A 438 -24.77 10.09 9.70
CA ILE A 438 -24.91 8.66 10.03
C ILE A 438 -25.68 8.56 11.34
N GLN A 439 -26.82 7.87 11.33
CA GLN A 439 -27.63 7.64 12.54
C GLN A 439 -28.15 6.21 12.57
N ALA A 440 -28.40 5.72 13.79
CA ALA A 440 -29.00 4.42 14.02
C ALA A 440 -30.52 4.53 14.15
N PHE A 441 -31.20 3.51 13.64
CA PHE A 441 -32.65 3.35 13.69
C PHE A 441 -33.01 1.88 13.94
N GLU A 442 -34.16 1.66 14.55
CA GLU A 442 -34.76 0.34 14.60
C GLU A 442 -35.50 0.05 13.28
N PRO A 443 -35.19 -1.06 12.60
CA PRO A 443 -35.83 -1.41 11.34
C PRO A 443 -37.27 -1.87 11.58
N VAL A 444 -38.20 -1.29 10.84
CA VAL A 444 -39.58 -1.77 10.70
C VAL A 444 -39.71 -2.39 9.32
N LEU A 445 -40.09 -3.66 9.24
CA LEU A 445 -40.21 -4.36 7.97
C LEU A 445 -41.39 -3.80 7.16
N ILE A 446 -41.09 -3.33 5.94
CA ILE A 446 -42.09 -2.78 5.02
C ILE A 446 -42.12 -3.54 3.69
N GLU A 447 -43.27 -3.51 3.05
CA GLU A 447 -43.43 -3.96 1.67
C GLU A 447 -42.83 -2.94 0.68
N GLY A 448 -42.37 -3.43 -0.46
CA GLY A 448 -41.76 -2.60 -1.51
C GLY A 448 -40.24 -2.67 -1.52
N LYS A 449 -39.60 -1.63 -2.09
CA LYS A 449 -38.14 -1.57 -2.31
C LYS A 449 -37.48 -0.30 -1.77
N ALA A 450 -38.25 0.71 -1.40
CA ALA A 450 -37.74 2.00 -0.95
C ALA A 450 -37.66 2.04 0.59
N ILE A 451 -36.64 2.71 1.12
CA ILE A 451 -36.46 2.87 2.56
C ILE A 451 -37.37 4.01 3.03
N GLN A 452 -38.15 3.79 4.08
CA GLN A 452 -38.95 4.87 4.67
C GLN A 452 -38.15 5.59 5.76
N LEU A 453 -38.10 6.92 5.66
CA LEU A 453 -37.42 7.76 6.64
C LEU A 453 -38.40 8.72 7.31
N HIS A 454 -38.17 8.97 8.60
CA HIS A 454 -38.94 9.94 9.36
C HIS A 454 -38.64 11.39 8.88
N PRO A 455 -39.66 12.20 8.53
CA PRO A 455 -39.48 13.54 7.95
C PRO A 455 -38.58 14.48 8.76
N LEU A 456 -38.70 14.46 10.10
CA LEU A 456 -37.92 15.35 10.97
C LEU A 456 -36.40 15.08 10.95
N VAL A 457 -35.97 13.92 10.46
CA VAL A 457 -34.53 13.59 10.38
C VAL A 457 -33.93 13.98 9.03
N CYS A 458 -34.76 14.32 8.04
CA CYS A 458 -34.31 14.73 6.72
C CYS A 458 -33.36 15.93 6.78
N PHE A 459 -33.63 16.90 7.65
CA PHE A 459 -32.75 18.05 7.85
C PHE A 459 -31.35 17.63 8.33
N ALA A 460 -31.28 16.68 9.27
CA ALA A 460 -30.01 16.14 9.76
C ALA A 460 -29.21 15.41 8.67
N PHE A 461 -29.87 14.74 7.73
CA PHE A 461 -29.19 14.11 6.58
C PHE A 461 -29.00 15.06 5.39
N ASN A 462 -29.53 16.28 5.47
CA ASN A 462 -29.70 17.21 4.35
C ASN A 462 -30.47 16.58 3.16
N ALA A 463 -31.36 15.63 3.44
CA ALA A 463 -32.02 14.77 2.47
C ALA A 463 -33.37 15.32 2.03
N ASP A 464 -33.74 15.03 0.79
CA ASP A 464 -35.07 15.23 0.23
C ASP A 464 -35.61 13.92 -0.36
N PHE A 465 -36.82 13.96 -0.93
CA PHE A 465 -37.51 12.76 -1.43
C PHE A 465 -37.66 12.79 -2.97
N ASP A 466 -36.71 13.39 -3.67
CA ASP A 466 -36.73 13.56 -5.14
C ASP A 466 -36.04 12.42 -5.92
N GLY A 467 -35.53 11.41 -5.22
CA GLY A 467 -34.73 10.32 -5.78
C GLY A 467 -33.45 10.03 -5.00
N ASP A 468 -33.18 10.80 -3.96
CA ASP A 468 -32.13 10.56 -2.98
C ASP A 468 -32.03 9.11 -2.51
N GLN A 469 -30.80 8.64 -2.30
CA GLN A 469 -30.49 7.28 -1.88
C GLN A 469 -29.70 7.26 -0.58
N MET A 470 -30.05 6.34 0.32
CA MET A 470 -29.30 6.11 1.55
C MET A 470 -28.72 4.70 1.58
N ALA A 471 -27.53 4.60 2.15
CA ALA A 471 -26.90 3.32 2.46
C ALA A 471 -27.32 2.84 3.85
N VAL A 472 -27.55 1.53 3.96
CA VAL A 472 -27.85 0.82 5.20
C VAL A 472 -26.64 -0.02 5.58
N HIS A 473 -26.25 -0.01 6.85
CA HIS A 473 -25.22 -0.90 7.40
C HIS A 473 -25.76 -1.63 8.64
N VAL A 474 -25.42 -2.91 8.79
CA VAL A 474 -25.82 -3.72 9.94
C VAL A 474 -24.65 -3.84 10.92
N PRO A 475 -24.75 -3.30 12.16
CA PRO A 475 -23.81 -3.59 13.23
C PRO A 475 -23.85 -5.08 13.59
N LEU A 476 -22.70 -5.75 13.58
CA LEU A 476 -22.65 -7.21 13.75
C LEU A 476 -22.32 -7.63 15.18
N SER A 477 -21.34 -6.98 15.82
CA SER A 477 -20.93 -7.33 17.19
C SER A 477 -21.89 -6.74 18.22
N VAL A 478 -21.98 -7.36 19.39
CA VAL A 478 -22.85 -6.89 20.48
C VAL A 478 -22.43 -5.49 20.92
N GLU A 479 -21.14 -5.20 21.00
CA GLU A 479 -20.61 -3.88 21.34
C GLU A 479 -21.02 -2.84 20.31
N SER A 480 -20.93 -3.16 19.01
CA SER A 480 -21.32 -2.25 17.93
C SER A 480 -22.83 -1.98 17.92
N GLN A 481 -23.65 -2.96 18.25
CA GLN A 481 -25.10 -2.80 18.38
C GLN A 481 -25.45 -1.92 19.59
N MET A 482 -24.78 -2.13 20.73
CA MET A 482 -24.93 -1.30 21.92
C MET A 482 -24.46 0.13 21.69
N GLU A 483 -23.32 0.33 21.03
CA GLU A 483 -22.81 1.66 20.65
C GLU A 483 -23.80 2.38 19.73
N ALA A 484 -24.34 1.68 18.72
CA ALA A 484 -25.34 2.23 17.83
C ALA A 484 -26.60 2.66 18.61
N ARG A 485 -27.06 1.84 19.57
CA ARG A 485 -28.24 2.12 20.39
C ARG A 485 -28.04 3.26 21.39
N VAL A 486 -26.88 3.32 22.04
CA VAL A 486 -26.61 4.29 23.12
C VAL A 486 -26.14 5.63 22.56
N LEU A 487 -25.33 5.65 21.50
CA LEU A 487 -24.72 6.89 20.99
C LEU A 487 -25.33 7.36 19.67
N MET A 488 -25.63 6.44 18.76
CA MET A 488 -25.98 6.80 17.38
C MET A 488 -27.48 6.85 17.10
N MET A 489 -28.33 6.40 18.03
CA MET A 489 -29.78 6.40 17.86
C MET A 489 -30.29 7.82 17.56
N SER A 490 -31.22 7.95 16.62
CA SER A 490 -31.73 9.25 16.18
C SER A 490 -32.33 10.09 17.33
N THR A 491 -32.90 9.44 18.35
CA THR A 491 -33.44 10.09 19.56
C THR A 491 -32.39 10.77 20.42
N ASN A 492 -31.12 10.37 20.31
CA ASN A 492 -30.02 10.97 21.07
C ASN A 492 -29.42 12.16 20.31
N ASN A 493 -29.65 12.23 19.01
CA ASN A 493 -29.03 13.16 18.08
C ASN A 493 -29.96 14.32 17.70
N ILE A 494 -30.54 14.97 18.71
CA ILE A 494 -31.55 16.04 18.52
C ILE A 494 -30.95 17.44 18.40
N LEU A 495 -29.73 17.65 18.92
CA LEU A 495 -29.05 18.94 18.92
C LEU A 495 -27.86 18.95 17.95
N SER A 496 -27.63 20.12 17.35
CA SER A 496 -26.49 20.36 16.49
C SER A 496 -25.22 20.37 17.32
N PRO A 497 -24.18 19.59 16.97
CA PRO A 497 -22.91 19.63 17.67
C PRO A 497 -22.19 20.98 17.55
N ALA A 498 -22.50 21.78 16.52
CA ALA A 498 -21.82 23.05 16.25
C ALA A 498 -22.38 24.22 17.06
N SER A 499 -23.71 24.29 17.22
CA SER A 499 -24.42 25.44 17.78
C SER A 499 -25.25 25.12 19.02
N GLY A 500 -25.46 23.83 19.34
CA GLY A 500 -26.40 23.40 20.37
C GLY A 500 -27.88 23.65 20.02
N SER A 501 -28.18 24.19 18.84
CA SER A 501 -29.56 24.40 18.38
C SER A 501 -30.22 23.09 18.00
N PRO A 502 -31.55 22.95 18.19
CA PRO A 502 -32.29 21.77 17.75
C PRO A 502 -32.18 21.54 16.22
N VAL A 503 -31.98 20.29 15.81
CA VAL A 503 -31.87 19.85 14.41
C VAL A 503 -33.19 19.22 13.93
N ILE A 504 -33.99 18.70 14.87
CA ILE A 504 -35.25 17.98 14.60
C ILE A 504 -36.43 18.96 14.62
N VAL A 505 -36.25 20.13 14.01
CA VAL A 505 -37.29 21.16 13.95
C VAL A 505 -38.27 20.79 12.83
N PRO A 506 -39.60 20.85 13.06
CA PRO A 506 -40.56 20.68 11.99
C PRO A 506 -40.33 21.66 10.85
N THR A 507 -40.48 21.20 9.61
CA THR A 507 -40.30 22.01 8.41
C THR A 507 -41.58 22.00 7.56
N GLN A 508 -41.71 23.01 6.69
CA GLN A 508 -42.70 23.09 5.62
C GLN A 508 -44.14 22.77 6.09
N ASP A 509 -44.70 21.65 5.63
CA ASP A 509 -46.11 21.28 5.83
C ASP A 509 -46.52 21.18 7.30
N ILE A 510 -45.63 20.69 8.16
CA ILE A 510 -45.93 20.55 9.59
C ILE A 510 -46.09 21.95 10.23
N VAL A 511 -45.22 22.89 9.85
CA VAL A 511 -45.27 24.27 10.35
C VAL A 511 -46.51 24.99 9.82
N LEU A 512 -46.83 24.80 8.53
CA LEU A 512 -48.03 25.38 7.92
C LEU A 512 -49.30 24.86 8.58
N GLY A 513 -49.38 23.56 8.86
CA GLY A 513 -50.50 22.95 9.56
C GLY A 513 -50.67 23.50 10.97
N ILE A 514 -49.60 23.58 11.77
CA ILE A 514 -49.64 24.18 13.11
C ILE A 514 -50.06 25.65 13.02
N TYR A 515 -49.45 26.43 12.13
CA TYR A 515 -49.76 27.84 11.93
C TYR A 515 -51.24 28.04 11.61
N TYR A 516 -51.78 27.29 10.65
CA TYR A 516 -53.20 27.37 10.27
C TYR A 516 -54.13 27.03 11.44
N MET A 517 -53.82 25.97 12.20
CA MET A 517 -54.61 25.58 13.39
C MET A 517 -54.57 26.63 14.51
N THR A 518 -53.45 27.34 14.66
CA THR A 518 -53.26 28.35 15.72
C THR A 518 -53.71 29.76 15.30
N LYS A 519 -54.12 29.95 14.05
CA LYS A 519 -54.56 31.25 13.56
C LYS A 519 -55.96 31.53 14.12
N GLU A 520 -56.13 32.66 14.82
CA GLU A 520 -57.45 33.10 15.25
C GLU A 520 -58.36 33.33 14.03
N ASN A 521 -59.60 32.84 14.12
CA ASN A 521 -60.62 33.13 13.13
C ASN A 521 -61.00 34.61 13.25
N ILE A 522 -60.44 35.44 12.37
CA ILE A 522 -60.86 36.84 12.18
C ILE A 522 -62.16 36.87 11.38
#